data_AF-A0A3D3PGE8-F1
#
_entry.id   AF-A0A3D3PGE8-F1
#
_cell.length_a   1.000
_cell.length_b   1.000
_cell.length_c   1.000
_cell.angle_alpha   90.00
_cell.angle_beta   90.00
_cell.angle_gamma   90.00
#
_symmetry.space_group_name_H-M   'P 1'
#
loop_
_entity.id
_entity.type
_entity.pdbx_description
1 polymer ?
#
loop_
_entity_poly.entity_id
_entity_poly.type
_entity_poly.pdbx_seq_one_letter_code
_entity_poly.pdbx_strand_id
1 'polypeptide(L)'
;MILGIVYLAKKENLAMIEKGLNPKIYKPAPYTTLKYGLLITGCGLGLLIAYLIDMASLTIDAEENATLYFALLAVFGGIGLILSYSIEKKEWLDKGGE
;
A
#
# COMPACT_ATOMS: atom_id res chain seq x y z
N MET A 1 3.98 23.88 -16.67
CA MET A 1 3.59 22.45 -16.57
C MET A 1 2.14 22.25 -16.13
N ILE A 2 1.67 22.91 -15.06
CA ILE A 2 0.34 22.68 -14.48
C ILE A 2 -0.80 22.92 -15.48
N LEU A 3 -0.76 24.02 -16.26
CA LEU A 3 -1.78 24.32 -17.28
C LEU A 3 -1.86 23.26 -18.39
N GLY A 4 -0.72 22.67 -18.76
CA GLY A 4 -0.68 21.62 -19.79
C GLY A 4 -1.35 20.33 -19.33
N ILE A 5 -1.12 19.93 -18.08
CA ILE A 5 -1.74 18.75 -17.46
C ILE A 5 -3.27 18.95 -17.36
N VAL A 6 -3.70 20.12 -16.90
CA VAL A 6 -5.14 20.46 -16.81
C VAL A 6 -5.81 20.50 -18.17
N TYR A 7 -5.14 21.07 -19.18
CA TYR A 7 -5.66 21.11 -20.55
C TYR A 7 -5.82 19.71 -21.16
N LEU A 8 -4.81 18.85 -21.00
CA LEU A 8 -4.87 17.47 -21.48
C LEU A 8 -6.00 16.67 -20.80
N ALA A 9 -6.11 16.75 -19.47
CA ALA A 9 -7.16 16.07 -18.73
C ALA A 9 -8.57 16.54 -19.17
N LYS A 10 -8.75 17.84 -19.45
CA LYS A 10 -10.03 18.37 -19.91
C LYS A 10 -10.38 17.92 -21.34
N LYS A 11 -9.38 17.84 -22.23
CA LYS A 11 -9.54 17.32 -23.59
C LYS A 11 -9.91 15.83 -23.59
N GLU A 12 -9.28 15.04 -22.72
CA GLU A 12 -9.58 13.61 -22.57
C GLU A 12 -11.00 13.38 -22.05
N ASN A 13 -11.44 14.17 -21.06
CA ASN A 13 -12.81 14.13 -20.54
C ASN A 13 -13.86 14.47 -21.59
N LEU A 14 -13.61 15.45 -22.47
CA LEU A 14 -14.51 15.75 -23.58
C LEU A 14 -14.62 14.58 -24.56
N ALA A 15 -13.49 13.99 -24.94
CA ALA A 15 -13.45 12.86 -25.87
C ALA A 15 -14.16 11.61 -25.33
N MET A 16 -14.18 11.42 -24.00
CA MET A 16 -14.97 10.36 -23.37
C MET A 16 -16.48 10.64 -23.48
N ILE A 17 -16.93 11.87 -23.18
CA ILE A 17 -18.34 12.26 -23.30
C ILE A 17 -18.85 12.10 -24.74
N GLU A 18 -18.05 12.50 -25.73
CA GLU A 18 -18.36 12.36 -27.16
C GLU A 18 -18.54 10.90 -27.59
N LYS A 19 -17.87 9.97 -26.90
CA LYS A 19 -18.01 8.52 -27.11
C LYS A 19 -19.13 7.89 -26.27
N GLY A 20 -19.94 8.70 -25.58
CA GLY A 20 -20.99 8.23 -24.68
C GLY A 20 -20.48 7.64 -23.36
N LEU A 21 -19.19 7.80 -23.05
CA LEU A 21 -18.58 7.37 -21.78
C LEU A 21 -18.72 8.49 -20.75
N ASN A 22 -19.17 8.15 -19.54
CA ASN A 22 -19.22 9.13 -18.46
C ASN A 22 -17.80 9.28 -17.83
N PRO A 23 -17.13 10.44 -17.99
CA PRO A 23 -15.78 10.66 -17.48
C PRO A 23 -15.72 10.71 -15.94
N LYS A 24 -16.88 10.86 -15.29
CA LYS A 24 -17.04 10.83 -13.84
C LYS A 24 -17.45 9.46 -13.31
N ILE A 25 -17.27 8.38 -14.08
CA ILE A 25 -17.24 7.04 -13.50
C ILE A 25 -15.99 7.01 -12.62
N TYR A 26 -16.17 7.48 -11.39
CA TYR A 26 -15.27 7.26 -10.28
C TYR A 26 -15.09 5.75 -10.28
N LYS A 27 -13.95 5.26 -10.75
CA LYS A 27 -13.48 3.96 -10.32
C LYS A 27 -13.07 4.23 -8.88
N PRO A 28 -13.90 3.94 -7.85
CA PRO A 28 -13.34 3.93 -6.51
C PRO A 28 -12.16 2.98 -6.64
N ALA A 29 -10.93 3.45 -6.38
CA ALA A 29 -9.82 2.54 -6.21
C ALA A 29 -10.20 1.76 -4.95
N PRO A 30 -10.84 0.59 -5.08
CA PRO A 30 -11.31 -0.09 -3.90
C PRO A 30 -10.02 -0.56 -3.21
N TYR A 31 -10.02 -0.65 -1.88
CA TYR A 31 -8.90 -1.22 -1.13
C TYR A 31 -7.66 -0.33 -0.90
N THR A 32 -7.67 0.98 -1.20
CA THR A 32 -6.56 1.86 -0.78
C THR A 32 -6.36 1.86 0.74
N THR A 33 -7.45 1.93 1.51
CA THR A 33 -7.43 1.82 2.97
C THR A 33 -6.90 0.47 3.46
N LEU A 34 -7.18 -0.63 2.75
CA LEU A 34 -6.68 -1.96 3.09
C LEU A 34 -5.15 -2.03 2.90
N LYS A 35 -4.65 -1.44 1.82
CA LYS A 35 -3.22 -1.38 1.51
C LYS A 35 -2.43 -0.62 2.57
N TYR A 36 -2.91 0.55 2.96
CA TYR A 36 -2.29 1.34 4.02
C TYR A 36 -2.46 0.70 5.41
N GLY A 37 -3.62 0.09 5.68
CA GLY A 37 -3.87 -0.63 6.93
C GLY A 37 -2.91 -1.80 7.13
N LEU A 38 -2.74 -2.64 6.11
CA LEU A 38 -1.84 -3.79 6.19
C LEU A 38 -0.35 -3.39 6.20
N LEU A 39 0.01 -2.29 5.53
CA LEU A 39 1.36 -1.73 5.62
C LEU A 39 1.69 -1.23 7.03
N ILE A 40 0.81 -0.42 7.63
CA ILE A 40 1.03 0.13 8.98
C ILE A 40 1.01 -1.00 10.02
N THR A 41 0.11 -1.97 9.87
CA THR A 41 0.05 -3.14 10.75
C THR A 41 1.33 -3.98 10.65
N GLY A 42 1.83 -4.21 9.44
CA GLY A 42 3.10 -4.90 9.20
C GLY A 42 4.28 -4.17 9.83
N CYS A 43 4.45 -2.87 9.56
CA CYS A 43 5.51 -2.07 10.17
C CYS A 43 5.44 -2.06 11.71
N GLY A 44 4.24 -1.94 12.27
CA GLY A 44 4.02 -1.97 13.73
C GLY A 44 4.39 -3.32 14.35
N LEU A 45 4.00 -4.43 13.71
CA LEU A 45 4.39 -5.78 14.13
C LEU A 45 5.91 -5.99 14.05
N GLY A 46 6.54 -5.54 12.97
CA GLY A 46 7.99 -5.64 12.79
C GLY A 46 8.76 -4.89 13.87
N LEU A 47 8.34 -3.67 14.21
CA LEU A 47 8.94 -2.89 15.30
C LEU A 47 8.73 -3.52 16.67
N LEU A 48 7.53 -4.05 16.94
CA LEU A 48 7.21 -4.73 18.20
C LEU A 48 8.11 -5.96 18.38
N ILE A 49 8.23 -6.79 17.35
CA ILE A 49 9.10 -7.98 17.37
C ILE A 49 10.56 -7.59 17.51
N ALA A 50 11.03 -6.55 16.81
CA ALA A 50 12.39 -6.04 16.96
C ALA A 50 12.68 -5.60 18.40
N TYR A 51 11.74 -4.91 19.04
CA TYR A 51 11.85 -4.48 20.43
C TYR A 51 11.86 -5.66 21.42
N LEU A 52 11.05 -6.69 21.18
CA LEU A 52 11.06 -7.89 22.01
C LEU A 52 12.37 -8.67 21.90
N ILE A 53 12.94 -8.74 20.68
CA ILE A 53 14.25 -9.38 20.46
C ILE A 53 15.33 -8.59 21.19
N ASP A 54 15.35 -7.26 21.03
CA ASP A 54 16.30 -6.38 21.71
C ASP A 54 16.25 -6.55 23.24
N MET A 55 15.05 -6.54 23.82
CA MET A 55 14.83 -6.78 25.26
C MET A 55 15.29 -8.17 25.72
N ALA A 56 15.18 -9.19 24.87
CA ALA A 56 15.60 -10.56 25.19
C ALA A 56 17.13 -10.74 25.00
N SER A 57 17.73 -10.02 24.06
CA SER A 57 19.16 -10.03 23.80
C SER A 57 19.89 -9.00 24.64
N LEU A 58 20.15 -9.33 25.91
CA LEU A 58 20.87 -8.53 26.91
C LEU A 58 22.33 -8.14 26.53
N THR A 59 22.80 -8.45 25.32
CA THR A 59 24.21 -8.38 24.91
C THR A 59 24.46 -7.67 23.59
N ILE A 60 23.44 -7.12 22.91
CA ILE A 60 23.64 -6.44 21.62
C ILE A 60 23.92 -4.96 21.85
N ASP A 61 25.04 -4.49 21.31
CA ASP A 61 25.43 -3.08 21.37
C ASP A 61 24.40 -2.19 20.66
N ALA A 62 24.20 -0.98 21.18
CA ALA A 62 23.15 -0.06 20.74
C ALA A 62 23.19 0.30 19.24
N GLU A 63 24.34 0.18 18.57
CA GLU A 63 24.47 0.41 17.12
C GLU A 63 23.94 -0.76 16.27
N GLU A 64 24.11 -2.02 16.70
CA GLU A 64 23.59 -3.19 15.98
C GLU A 64 22.06 -3.24 16.04
N ASN A 65 21.49 -2.72 17.12
CA ASN A 65 20.03 -2.66 17.31
C ASN A 65 19.32 -1.84 16.23
N ALA A 66 19.88 -0.70 15.81
CA ALA A 66 19.26 0.13 14.79
C ALA A 66 19.04 -0.64 13.47
N THR A 67 20.04 -1.43 13.07
CA THR A 67 19.96 -2.27 11.87
C THR A 67 18.83 -3.31 11.98
N LEU A 68 18.67 -3.91 13.16
CA LEU A 68 17.62 -4.89 13.42
C LEU A 68 16.22 -4.27 13.31
N TYR A 69 16.02 -3.07 13.88
CA TYR A 69 14.75 -2.35 13.78
C TYR A 69 14.38 -2.02 12.33
N PHE A 70 15.32 -1.46 11.55
CA PHE A 70 15.05 -1.11 10.16
C PHE A 70 14.83 -2.35 9.28
N ALA A 71 15.58 -3.43 9.52
CA ALA A 71 15.41 -4.69 8.80
C ALA A 71 14.02 -5.30 9.07
N LEU A 72 13.63 -5.46 10.34
CA LEU A 72 12.34 -6.05 10.70
C LEU A 72 11.16 -5.17 10.30
N LEU A 73 11.28 -3.85 10.42
CA LEU A 73 10.26 -2.90 9.93
C LEU A 73 10.05 -3.08 8.41
N ALA A 74 11.13 -3.11 7.63
CA ALA A 74 11.05 -3.25 6.18
C ALA A 74 10.50 -4.62 5.75
N VAL A 75 10.92 -5.70 6.43
CA VAL A 75 10.48 -7.06 6.14
C VAL A 75 8.99 -7.22 6.44
N PHE A 76 8.54 -6.88 7.66
CA PHE A 76 7.13 -7.03 8.01
C PHE A 76 6.23 -6.03 7.29
N GLY A 77 6.69 -4.81 7.03
CA GLY A 77 5.99 -3.85 6.16
C GLY A 77 5.82 -4.37 4.74
N GLY A 78 6.87 -5.00 4.18
CA GLY A 78 6.82 -5.66 2.87
C GLY A 78 5.85 -6.84 2.82
N ILE A 79 5.87 -7.70 3.86
CA ILE A 79 4.91 -8.82 3.99
C ILE A 79 3.48 -8.28 4.08
N GLY A 80 3.25 -7.20 4.82
CA GLY A 80 1.95 -6.51 4.88
C GLY A 80 1.46 -6.07 3.50
N LEU A 81 2.34 -5.53 2.64
CA LEU A 81 1.95 -5.17 1.27
C LEU A 81 1.67 -6.40 0.38
N ILE A 82 2.46 -7.46 0.49
CA ILE A 82 2.27 -8.70 -0.28
C ILE A 82 0.93 -9.35 0.09
N LEU A 83 0.60 -9.36 1.39
CA LEU A 83 -0.69 -9.85 1.88
C LEU A 83 -1.83 -8.97 1.35
N SER A 84 -1.67 -7.65 1.31
CA SER A 84 -2.69 -6.74 0.78
C SER A 84 -2.98 -7.05 -0.69
N TYR A 85 -1.95 -7.27 -1.50
CA TYR A 85 -2.13 -7.67 -2.89
C TYR A 85 -2.81 -9.03 -3.03
N SER A 86 -2.48 -9.98 -2.15
CA SER A 86 -3.07 -11.32 -2.19
C SER A 86 -4.55 -11.32 -1.82
N ILE A 87 -4.95 -10.50 -0.83
CA ILE A 87 -6.35 -10.31 -0.44
C ILE A 87 -7.13 -9.61 -1.56
N GLU A 88 -6.58 -8.51 -2.10
CA GLU A 88 -7.19 -7.77 -3.22
C GLU A 88 -7.38 -8.67 -4.45
N LYS A 89 -6.37 -9.47 -4.80
CA LYS A 89 -6.46 -10.46 -5.87
C LYS A 89 -7.55 -11.50 -5.61
N LYS A 90 -7.69 -11.97 -4.37
CA LYS A 90 -8.70 -12.97 -4.00
C LYS A 90 -10.12 -12.38 -4.09
N GLU A 91 -10.34 -11.19 -3.55
CA GLU A 91 -11.64 -10.51 -3.64
C GLU A 91 -12.01 -10.17 -5.09
N TRP A 92 -11.04 -9.80 -5.93
CA TRP A 92 -11.29 -9.53 -7.34
C TRP A 92 -11.62 -10.79 -8.13
N LEU A 93 -11.01 -11.93 -7.79
CA LEU A 93 -11.33 -13.24 -8.39
C LEU A 93 -12.70 -13.77 -7.93
N ASP A 94 -13.08 -13.58 -6.66
CA ASP A 94 -14.40 -13.97 -6.13
C ASP A 94 -15.55 -13.11 -6.70
N LYS A 95 -15.27 -11.86 -7.08
CA LYS A 95 -16.25 -10.96 -7.73
C LYS A 95 -16.14 -10.90 -9.25
N GLY A 96 -15.21 -11.64 -9.85
CA GLY A 96 -14.89 -11.63 -11.28
C GLY A 96 -15.49 -12.80 -12.05
N GLY A 97 -16.76 -13.12 -11.78
CA GLY A 97 -17.53 -14.15 -12.48
C GLY A 97 -18.98 -13.75 -12.79
N GLU A 98 -19.27 -12.45 -12.90
CA GLU A 98 -20.55 -11.92 -13.42
C GLU A 98 -20.29 -10.78 -14.41
#